data_AF-A0A2V9HUE2-F1
#
_entry.id   AF-A0A2V9HUE2-F1
#
_cell.length_a   1.000
_cell.length_b   1.000
_cell.length_c   1.000
_cell.angle_alpha   90.00
_cell.angle_beta   90.00
_cell.angle_gamma   90.00
#
_symmetry.space_group_name_H-M   'P 1'
#
loop_
_entity.id
_entity.type
_entity.pdbx_description
1 polymer ?
#
loop_
_entity_poly.entity_id
_entity_poly.type
_entity_poly.pdbx_seq_one_letter_code
_entity_poly.pdbx_strand_id
1 'polypeptide(L)'
;LMGQHWVLTTKHHDGFCMFDTSYTDYKITTTPHGKDVVRQPADVCQGRGMPLGFYYSPPDMHRTAFRDTTKLAKENWNGEPTCPEWLMYLEARSL
;
A
#
# COMPACT_ATOMS: atom_id res chain seq x y z
N LEU A 1 -25.19 16.54 11.66
CA LEU A 1 -24.35 16.38 10.45
C LEU A 1 -24.04 14.89 10.32
N MET A 2 -24.55 14.21 9.30
CA MET A 2 -24.13 12.82 9.02
C MET A 2 -22.60 12.79 8.90
N GLY A 3 -21.96 11.86 9.61
CA GLY A 3 -20.54 11.84 9.90
C GLY A 3 -19.66 11.85 8.65
N GLN A 4 -19.00 12.98 8.40
CA GLN A 4 -17.94 13.06 7.40
C GLN A 4 -16.76 12.21 7.85
N HIS A 5 -16.30 11.34 6.96
CA HIS A 5 -15.11 10.53 7.13
C HIS A 5 -14.31 10.61 5.84
N TRP A 6 -13.00 10.45 5.94
CA TRP A 6 -12.11 10.45 4.79
C TRP A 6 -11.44 9.09 4.68
N VAL A 7 -11.20 8.63 3.45
CA VAL A 7 -10.42 7.40 3.19
C VAL A 7 -9.28 7.77 2.27
N LEU A 8 -8.05 7.47 2.70
CA LEU A 8 -6.83 7.75 1.95
C LEU A 8 -6.22 6.47 1.39
N THR A 9 -5.85 6.48 0.11
CA THR A 9 -5.04 5.43 -0.50
C THR A 9 -3.63 5.47 0.08
N THR A 10 -3.32 4.55 1.00
CA THR A 10 -1.98 4.41 1.60
C THR A 10 -1.05 3.58 0.72
N LYS A 11 -1.62 2.64 -0.05
CA LYS A 11 -0.95 1.89 -1.13
C LYS A 11 -1.97 1.44 -2.17
N HIS A 12 -1.68 1.61 -3.46
CA HIS A 12 -2.50 1.09 -4.56
C HIS A 12 -1.91 -0.20 -5.16
N HIS A 13 -2.49 -0.70 -6.24
CA HIS A 13 -2.01 -1.89 -6.95
C HIS A 13 -0.59 -1.76 -7.48
N ASP A 14 -0.12 -0.53 -7.74
CA ASP A 14 1.25 -0.27 -8.20
C ASP A 14 2.31 -0.58 -7.14
N GLY A 15 1.92 -0.72 -5.87
CA GLY A 15 2.80 -1.02 -4.75
C GLY A 15 3.43 0.21 -4.07
N PHE A 16 3.15 1.44 -4.52
CA PHE A 16 3.78 2.63 -3.95
C PHE A 16 3.17 3.01 -2.60
N CYS A 17 3.99 3.10 -1.55
CA CYS A 17 3.54 3.41 -0.20
C CYS A 17 3.55 4.92 0.08
N MET A 18 2.41 5.50 0.46
CA MET A 18 2.25 6.92 0.82
C MET A 18 2.65 7.25 2.27
N PHE A 19 3.16 6.26 3.00
CA PHE A 19 3.57 6.33 4.41
C PHE A 19 4.99 5.80 4.59
N ASP A 20 5.63 6.13 5.71
CA ASP A 20 7.00 5.71 5.98
C ASP A 20 7.06 4.27 6.53
N THR A 21 7.26 3.31 5.62
CA THR A 21 7.37 1.87 5.94
C THR A 21 8.81 1.39 5.94
N SER A 22 9.15 0.42 6.80
CA SER A 22 10.46 -0.26 6.79
C SER A 22 10.53 -1.44 5.80
N TYR A 23 9.42 -1.80 5.15
CA TYR A 23 9.31 -3.02 4.34
C TYR A 23 9.66 -2.84 2.85
N THR A 24 9.82 -1.60 2.37
CA THR A 24 10.19 -1.28 0.98
C THR A 24 10.74 0.13 0.87
N ASP A 25 11.64 0.36 -0.09
CA ASP A 25 12.09 1.69 -0.49
C ASP A 25 11.19 2.35 -1.54
N TYR A 26 10.19 1.62 -2.08
CA TYR A 26 9.19 2.15 -2.99
C TYR A 26 8.07 2.87 -2.24
N LYS A 27 8.44 4.01 -1.65
CA LYS A 27 7.61 4.79 -0.73
C LYS A 27 7.82 6.29 -0.88
N ILE A 28 6.91 7.09 -0.37
CA ILE A 28 6.94 8.56 -0.53
C ILE A 28 8.17 9.21 0.12
N THR A 29 8.69 8.66 1.21
CA THR A 29 9.83 9.22 1.95
C THR A 29 11.17 9.06 1.22
N THR A 30 11.27 8.19 0.20
CA THR A 30 12.47 8.07 -0.65
C THR A 30 12.43 9.00 -1.86
N THR A 31 11.28 9.64 -2.13
CA THR A 31 11.16 10.68 -3.18
C THR A 31 11.69 12.03 -2.69
N PRO A 32 11.89 13.02 -3.58
CA PRO A 32 12.22 14.39 -3.17
C PRO A 32 11.22 15.03 -2.20
N HIS A 33 9.99 14.50 -2.08
CA HIS A 33 9.03 14.97 -1.08
C HIS A 33 9.51 14.69 0.36
N GLY A 34 10.13 13.52 0.59
CA GLY A 34 10.84 13.19 1.84
C GLY A 34 9.99 13.12 3.11
N LYS A 35 8.65 13.17 3.01
CA LYS A 35 7.74 13.23 4.16
C LYS A 35 6.65 12.18 4.07
N ASP A 36 6.22 11.69 5.23
CA ASP A 36 5.03 10.85 5.34
C ASP A 36 3.78 11.69 5.02
N VAL A 37 3.09 11.34 3.94
CA VAL A 37 1.89 12.04 3.47
C VAL A 37 0.64 11.53 4.16
N VAL A 38 0.65 10.31 4.70
CA VAL A 38 -0.47 9.76 5.48
C VAL A 38 -0.54 10.38 6.86
N ARG A 39 0.61 10.73 7.45
CA ARG A 39 0.68 11.34 8.78
C ARG A 39 -0.02 12.70 8.86
N GLN A 40 0.17 13.55 7.85
CA GLN A 40 -0.39 14.91 7.80
C GLN A 40 -1.93 14.94 7.94
N PRO A 41 -2.71 14.22 7.13
CA PRO A 41 -4.16 14.16 7.27
C PRO A 41 -4.59 13.41 8.53
N ALA A 42 -3.82 12.42 9.00
CA ALA A 42 -4.12 11.72 10.26
C ALA A 42 -4.10 12.69 11.46
N ASP A 43 -3.08 13.53 11.57
CA ASP A 43 -2.98 14.53 12.64
C ASP A 43 -4.15 15.54 12.59
N VAL A 44 -4.54 15.98 11.38
CA VAL A 44 -5.68 16.91 11.19
C VAL A 44 -7.02 16.25 11.52
N CYS A 45 -7.25 15.01 11.05
CA CYS A 45 -8.47 14.26 11.31
C CYS A 45 -8.62 13.99 12.82
N GLN A 46 -7.54 13.57 13.48
CA GLN A 46 -7.50 13.36 14.92
C GLN A 46 -7.81 14.66 15.69
N GLY A 47 -7.18 15.78 15.32
CA GLY A 47 -7.42 17.08 15.95
C GLY A 47 -8.87 17.60 15.79
N ARG A 48 -9.60 17.12 14.78
CA ARG A 48 -10.99 17.49 14.51
C ARG A 48 -12.01 16.46 14.99
N GLY A 49 -11.58 15.34 15.57
CA GLY A 49 -12.46 14.21 15.89
C GLY A 49 -13.15 13.61 14.66
N MET A 50 -12.52 13.72 13.48
CA MET A 50 -13.04 13.20 12.21
C MET A 50 -12.48 11.80 11.95
N PRO A 51 -13.31 10.79 11.65
CA PRO A 51 -12.83 9.46 11.29
C PRO A 51 -11.98 9.48 10.01
N LEU A 52 -10.82 8.83 10.05
CA LEU A 52 -9.95 8.58 8.91
C LEU A 52 -9.80 7.08 8.69
N GLY A 53 -10.09 6.63 7.48
CA GLY A 53 -9.85 5.28 7.00
C GLY A 53 -8.62 5.22 6.09
N PHE A 54 -8.01 4.05 6.03
CA PHE A 54 -6.90 3.76 5.14
C PHE A 54 -7.31 2.69 4.14
N TYR A 55 -7.25 3.05 2.86
CA TYR A 55 -7.31 2.07 1.79
C TYR A 55 -5.91 1.51 1.58
N TYR A 56 -5.76 0.19 1.74
CA TYR A 56 -4.55 -0.54 1.43
C TYR A 56 -4.88 -1.64 0.44
N SER A 57 -4.23 -1.60 -0.72
CA SER A 57 -4.44 -2.62 -1.74
C SER A 57 -3.70 -3.91 -1.38
N PRO A 58 -4.39 -5.07 -1.31
CA PRO A 58 -3.68 -6.33 -1.22
C PRO A 58 -2.76 -6.49 -2.43
N PRO A 59 -3.23 -6.45 -3.70
CA PRO A 59 -2.34 -6.58 -4.86
C PRO A 59 -1.14 -5.61 -4.86
N ASP A 60 0.02 -6.12 -5.28
CA ASP A 60 1.27 -5.38 -5.26
C ASP A 60 2.10 -5.67 -6.52
N MET A 61 1.90 -4.88 -7.56
CA MET A 61 2.58 -5.07 -8.85
C MET A 61 4.06 -4.68 -8.81
N HIS A 62 4.53 -4.04 -7.75
CA HIS A 62 5.96 -3.77 -7.53
C HIS A 62 6.70 -5.00 -7.01
N ARG A 63 6.02 -5.84 -6.21
CA ARG A 63 6.60 -7.09 -5.72
C ARG A 63 6.46 -8.19 -6.78
N THR A 64 7.62 -8.68 -7.25
CA THR A 64 7.69 -9.89 -8.10
C THR A 64 7.04 -11.11 -7.44
N ALA A 65 7.02 -11.13 -6.11
CA ALA A 65 6.34 -12.14 -5.29
C ALA A 65 4.80 -12.11 -5.40
N PHE A 66 4.22 -10.99 -5.83
CA PHE A 66 2.80 -10.95 -6.16
C PHE A 66 2.62 -11.28 -7.64
N ARG A 67 3.30 -10.61 -8.56
CA ARG A 67 3.22 -10.94 -9.98
C ARG A 67 4.45 -10.42 -10.71
N ASP A 68 4.99 -11.23 -11.60
CA ASP A 68 5.98 -10.77 -12.58
C ASP A 68 5.27 -9.93 -13.66
N THR A 69 5.41 -8.60 -13.58
CA THR A 69 4.77 -7.66 -14.50
C THR A 69 5.47 -7.55 -15.85
N THR A 70 6.62 -8.22 -16.04
CA THR A 70 7.33 -8.26 -17.33
C THR A 70 6.69 -9.23 -18.33
N LYS A 71 5.81 -10.11 -17.87
CA LYS A 71 5.08 -11.09 -18.69
C LYS A 71 3.58 -10.78 -18.71
N LEU A 72 2.89 -11.30 -19.73
CA LEU A 72 1.45 -11.12 -19.81
C LEU A 72 0.76 -11.87 -18.69
N ALA A 73 -0.29 -11.29 -18.10
CA ALA A 73 -1.05 -11.92 -17.02
C ALA A 73 -1.52 -13.33 -17.39
N LYS A 74 -1.95 -13.55 -18.64
CA LYS A 74 -2.39 -14.87 -19.13
C LYS A 74 -1.28 -15.94 -19.11
N GLU A 75 -0.01 -15.53 -19.03
CA GLU A 75 1.15 -16.43 -19.09
C GLU A 75 1.67 -16.78 -17.69
N ASN A 76 1.37 -15.98 -16.67
CA ASN A 76 1.99 -16.13 -15.35
C ASN A 76 1.10 -15.77 -14.14
N TRP A 77 -0.17 -15.45 -14.34
CA TRP A 77 -1.10 -15.12 -13.26
C TRP A 77 -2.25 -16.12 -13.20
N ASN A 78 -2.13 -17.09 -12.27
CA ASN A 78 -3.11 -18.16 -12.07
C ASN A 78 -4.07 -17.92 -10.88
N GLY A 79 -4.14 -16.69 -10.38
CA GLY A 79 -4.97 -16.34 -9.21
C GLY A 79 -4.29 -16.56 -7.84
N GLU A 80 -3.22 -17.35 -7.81
CA GLU A 80 -2.28 -17.46 -6.68
C GLU A 80 -0.86 -17.43 -7.24
N PRO A 81 0.04 -16.57 -6.72
CA PRO A 81 1.40 -16.55 -7.21
C PRO A 81 2.18 -17.76 -6.70
N THR A 82 2.97 -18.32 -7.61
CA THR A 82 3.75 -19.55 -7.39
C THR A 82 5.18 -19.26 -6.96
N CYS A 83 5.52 -17.99 -6.71
CA CYS A 83 6.86 -17.60 -6.29
C CYS A 83 7.16 -18.04 -4.84
N PRO A 84 8.42 -18.41 -4.54
CA PRO A 84 8.83 -18.79 -3.18
C PRO A 84 8.55 -17.72 -2.11
N GLU A 85 8.62 -16.45 -2.48
CA GLU A 85 8.50 -15.30 -1.58
C GLU A 85 7.04 -14.97 -1.21
N TRP A 86 6.06 -15.71 -1.75
CA TRP A 86 4.64 -15.46 -1.53
C TRP A 86 4.25 -15.52 -0.05
N LEU A 87 4.76 -16.51 0.70
CA LEU A 87 4.48 -16.65 2.13
C LEU A 87 4.93 -15.41 2.93
N MET A 88 6.12 -14.88 2.63
CA MET A 88 6.63 -13.65 3.22
C MET A 88 5.72 -12.45 2.92
N TYR A 89 5.19 -12.38 1.70
CA TYR A 89 4.24 -11.35 1.32
C TYR A 89 2.90 -11.47 2.09
N LEU A 90 2.43 -12.70 2.33
CA LEU A 90 1.25 -12.95 3.15
C LEU A 90 1.44 -12.52 4.60
N GLU A 91 2.65 -12.61 5.15
CA GLU A 91 2.96 -12.10 6.49
C GLU A 91 2.98 -10.57 6.51
N ALA A 92 3.60 -9.94 5.50
CA ALA A 92 3.70 -8.48 5.41
C ALA A 92 2.35 -7.76 5.26
N ARG A 93 1.31 -8.44 4.75
CA ARG A 93 -0.04 -7.87 4.61
C ARG A 93 -0.92 -8.01 5.87
N SER A 94 -0.48 -8.79 6.86
CA SER A 94 -1.26 -9.15 8.05
C SER A 94 -1.00 -8.23 9.26
N LEU A 95 -0.29 -7.12 9.04
CA LEU A 95 -0.04 -6.04 10.01
C LEU A 95 -0.87 -4.81 9.64
#